data_AF-A0A960SZR2-F1
#
_entry.id   AF-A0A960SZR2-F1
#
_cell.length_a   1.000
_cell.length_b   1.000
_cell.length_c   1.000
_cell.angle_alpha   90.00
_cell.angle_beta   90.00
_cell.angle_gamma   90.00
#
_symmetry.space_group_name_H-M   'P 1'
#
loop_
_entity.id
_entity.type
_entity.pdbx_description
1 polymer ?
#
loop_
_entity_poly.entity_id
_entity_poly.type
_entity_poly.pdbx_seq_one_letter_code
_entity_poly.pdbx_strand_id
1 'polypeptide(L)'
;MPQLLAYRLGTTAHLSPLMHKAKRLGMRAPEDLEHLALARGLRYFGRLPHAENGRATTSDASLPRPEQFSNEELAITLMSPSLPYSLNRLRMAAAMLGAHGISADIILRLARLERCETIVRHIAECASRVEPAHPLWQTLLHRLPVPPSLPPGILPHPSRFVAMSGLDRTGRNTHAQWIRPSA
;
A
#
# COMPACT_ATOMS: atom_id res chain seq x y z
N MET A 1 -9.69 -19.76 7.98
CA MET A 1 -8.97 -18.48 8.12
C MET A 1 -8.58 -17.98 6.74
N PRO A 2 -8.66 -16.66 6.47
CA PRO A 2 -8.23 -16.12 5.19
C PRO A 2 -6.74 -16.42 4.97
N GLN A 3 -6.39 -16.75 3.73
CA GLN A 3 -5.02 -17.12 3.37
C GLN A 3 -4.09 -15.91 3.44
N LEU A 4 -2.89 -16.08 3.99
CA LEU A 4 -1.90 -15.01 4.09
C LEU A 4 -1.32 -14.65 2.71
N LEU A 5 -0.90 -13.39 2.57
CA LEU A 5 -0.21 -12.92 1.37
C LEU A 5 1.08 -13.71 1.11
N ALA A 6 1.84 -14.04 2.16
CA ALA A 6 3.06 -14.86 2.05
C ALA A 6 2.82 -16.18 1.32
N TYR A 7 1.71 -16.87 1.62
CA TYR A 7 1.34 -18.13 0.96
C TYR A 7 1.08 -17.93 -0.54
N ARG A 8 0.37 -16.85 -0.91
CA ARG A 8 0.12 -16.51 -2.33
C ARG A 8 1.41 -16.20 -3.08
N LEU A 9 2.38 -15.60 -2.40
CA LEU A 9 3.71 -15.30 -2.94
C LEU A 9 4.64 -16.53 -2.99
N GLY A 10 4.24 -17.68 -2.45
CA GLY A 10 5.12 -18.85 -2.34
C GLY A 10 6.25 -18.64 -1.33
N THR A 11 6.03 -17.80 -0.31
CA THR A 11 7.02 -17.43 0.72
C THR A 11 6.56 -17.84 2.11
N THR A 12 7.47 -17.84 3.08
CA THR A 12 7.15 -18.09 4.48
C THR A 12 6.58 -16.86 5.16
N ALA A 13 5.65 -17.07 6.10
CA ALA A 13 5.09 -15.99 6.90
C ALA A 13 6.22 -15.27 7.67
N HIS A 14 6.27 -13.95 7.53
CA HIS A 14 7.29 -13.12 8.15
C HIS A 14 6.86 -12.73 9.58
N LEU A 15 7.82 -12.54 10.49
CA LEU A 15 7.58 -11.90 11.78
C LEU A 15 7.84 -10.41 11.63
N SER A 16 6.79 -9.64 11.36
CA SER A 16 6.86 -8.22 11.00
C SER A 16 7.12 -7.31 12.22
N PRO A 17 8.28 -6.60 12.27
CA PRO A 17 8.53 -5.60 13.29
C PRO A 17 7.53 -4.43 13.26
N LEU A 18 7.07 -4.04 12.07
CA LEU A 18 6.05 -2.99 11.94
C LEU A 18 4.69 -3.46 12.45
N MET A 19 4.33 -4.73 12.32
CA MET A 19 3.16 -5.31 13.00
C MET A 19 3.28 -5.26 14.51
N HIS A 20 4.46 -5.55 15.06
CA HIS A 20 4.69 -5.41 16.49
C HIS A 20 4.61 -3.94 16.93
N LYS A 21 5.12 -2.99 16.13
CA LYS A 21 4.95 -1.56 16.37
C LYS A 21 3.46 -1.18 16.35
N ALA A 22 2.72 -1.61 15.33
CA ALA A 22 1.30 -1.33 15.17
C ALA A 22 0.48 -1.83 16.36
N LYS A 23 0.74 -3.07 16.80
CA LYS A 23 0.10 -3.66 17.98
C LYS A 23 0.42 -2.90 19.27
N ARG A 24 1.67 -2.44 19.45
CA ARG A 24 2.07 -1.62 20.62
C ARG A 24 1.36 -0.26 20.64
N LEU A 25 1.02 0.28 19.47
CA LEU A 25 0.21 1.49 19.33
C LEU A 25 -1.31 1.22 19.47
N GLY A 26 -1.71 0.00 19.82
CA GLY A 26 -3.10 -0.38 20.05
C GLY A 26 -3.89 -0.73 18.79
N MET A 27 -3.25 -0.77 17.61
CA MET A 27 -3.95 -1.08 16.36
C MET A 27 -4.24 -2.58 16.22
N ARG A 28 -5.45 -2.90 15.77
CA ARG A 28 -5.88 -4.22 15.33
C ARG A 28 -5.69 -4.34 13.82
N ALA A 29 -4.71 -5.14 13.42
CA ALA A 29 -4.47 -5.39 12.01
C ALA A 29 -5.37 -6.53 11.49
N PRO A 30 -5.85 -6.46 10.23
CA PRO A 30 -5.57 -5.41 9.25
C PRO A 30 -6.47 -4.17 9.30
N GLU A 31 -7.62 -4.22 9.97
CA GLU A 31 -8.70 -3.24 9.82
C GLU A 31 -8.29 -1.82 10.22
N ASP A 32 -7.58 -1.67 11.34
CA ASP A 32 -7.16 -0.35 11.83
C ASP A 32 -6.06 0.28 10.95
N LEU A 33 -5.30 -0.54 10.19
CA LEU A 33 -4.32 -0.02 9.23
C LEU A 33 -5.01 0.54 7.99
N GLU A 34 -6.01 -0.18 7.48
CA GLU A 34 -6.85 0.29 6.38
C GLU A 34 -7.58 1.58 6.81
N HIS A 35 -8.11 1.60 8.03
CA HIS A 35 -8.75 2.79 8.60
C HIS A 35 -7.77 3.96 8.73
N LEU A 36 -6.57 3.73 9.24
CA LEU A 36 -5.52 4.74 9.33
C LEU A 36 -5.19 5.32 7.95
N ALA A 37 -5.08 4.48 6.92
CA ALA A 37 -4.77 4.94 5.58
C ALA A 37 -5.90 5.81 4.98
N LEU A 38 -7.17 5.48 5.27
CA LEU A 38 -8.30 6.35 4.94
C LEU A 38 -8.22 7.69 5.69
N ALA A 39 -7.94 7.66 7.00
CA ALA A 39 -7.79 8.85 7.83
C ALA A 39 -6.62 9.74 7.36
N ARG A 40 -5.59 9.16 6.72
CA ARG A 40 -4.47 9.87 6.08
C ARG A 40 -4.78 10.43 4.69
N GLY A 41 -6.02 10.34 4.22
CA GLY A 41 -6.48 11.04 3.01
C GLY A 41 -6.72 10.15 1.79
N LEU A 42 -6.80 8.82 1.93
CA LEU A 42 -7.13 7.90 0.82
C LEU A 42 -8.63 7.92 0.42
N ARG A 43 -9.13 9.09 0.00
CA ARG A 43 -10.55 9.29 -0.34
C ARG A 43 -11.07 8.39 -1.46
N TYR A 44 -10.20 7.97 -2.38
CA TYR A 44 -10.57 7.11 -3.52
C TYR A 44 -11.19 5.77 -3.10
N PHE A 45 -10.80 5.25 -1.94
CA PHE A 45 -11.26 3.96 -1.45
C PHE A 45 -12.57 4.05 -0.64
N GLY A 46 -13.16 5.25 -0.54
CA GLY A 46 -14.38 5.51 0.22
C GLY A 46 -14.19 5.42 1.72
N ARG A 47 -15.31 5.43 2.47
CA ARG A 47 -15.33 5.15 3.90
C ARG A 47 -15.44 3.62 4.06
N LEU A 48 -14.62 2.98 4.90
CA LEU A 48 -14.80 1.57 5.23
C LEU A 48 -16.25 1.38 5.72
N PRO A 49 -17.01 0.37 5.23
CA PRO A 49 -18.29 0.04 5.84
C PRO A 49 -18.02 -0.22 7.32
N HIS A 50 -18.79 0.44 8.19
CA HIS A 50 -18.73 0.20 9.62
C HIS A 50 -18.83 -1.31 9.85
N ALA A 51 -17.92 -1.83 10.68
CA ALA A 51 -17.88 -3.25 10.98
C ALA A 51 -19.28 -3.74 11.37
N GLU A 52 -19.94 -4.47 10.48
CA GLU A 52 -21.33 -4.96 10.64
C GLU A 52 -21.46 -5.96 11.80
N ASN A 53 -20.37 -6.21 12.54
CA ASN A 53 -20.24 -7.24 13.56
C ASN A 53 -20.16 -6.69 15.00
N GLY A 54 -20.65 -5.48 15.28
CA GLY A 54 -20.76 -4.95 16.65
C GLY A 54 -19.43 -4.76 17.40
N ARG A 55 -18.28 -4.87 16.71
CA ARG A 55 -16.97 -4.58 17.28
C ARG A 55 -16.70 -3.09 17.18
N ALA A 56 -16.45 -2.45 18.33
CA ALA A 56 -16.08 -1.03 18.39
C ALA A 56 -14.98 -0.73 17.36
N THR A 57 -15.30 0.14 16.40
CA THR A 57 -14.31 0.66 15.43
C THR A 57 -13.36 1.56 16.21
N THR A 58 -12.06 1.42 15.97
CA THR A 58 -11.05 2.29 16.58
C THR A 58 -11.36 3.72 16.18
N SER A 59 -11.61 4.59 17.16
CA SER A 59 -12.02 5.97 16.88
C SER A 59 -10.86 6.72 16.23
N ASP A 60 -11.18 7.70 15.36
CA ASP A 60 -10.17 8.50 14.66
C ASP A 60 -9.19 9.16 15.65
N ALA A 61 -9.67 9.53 16.85
CA ALA A 61 -8.86 10.12 17.91
C ALA A 61 -7.82 9.16 18.51
N SER A 62 -8.04 7.85 18.42
CA SER A 62 -7.11 6.82 18.89
C SER A 62 -6.13 6.31 17.83
N LEU A 63 -6.28 6.75 16.57
CA LEU A 63 -5.35 6.38 15.51
C LEU A 63 -4.01 7.11 15.68
N PRO A 64 -2.88 6.43 15.40
CA PRO A 64 -1.57 7.03 15.62
C PRO A 64 -1.30 8.18 14.64
N ARG A 65 -0.65 9.22 15.14
CA ARG A 65 -0.22 10.37 14.35
C ARG A 65 0.98 10.03 13.46
N PRO A 66 1.29 10.85 12.42
CA PRO A 66 2.43 10.59 11.53
C PRO A 66 3.78 10.42 12.26
N GLU A 67 3.96 11.09 13.38
CA GLU A 67 5.18 11.02 14.20
C GLU A 67 5.31 9.67 14.93
N GLN A 68 4.18 9.03 15.24
CA GLN A 68 4.12 7.72 15.89
C GLN A 68 4.16 6.58 14.86
N PHE A 69 3.51 6.78 13.71
CA PHE A 69 3.44 5.83 12.61
C PHE A 69 3.42 6.59 11.28
N SER A 70 4.57 6.59 10.60
CA SER A 70 4.80 7.37 9.38
C SER A 70 4.03 6.81 8.18
N ASN A 71 3.93 7.60 7.10
CA ASN A 71 3.28 7.15 5.87
C ASN A 71 4.08 6.02 5.20
N GLU A 72 5.41 6.03 5.28
CA GLU A 72 6.28 4.96 4.82
C GLU A 72 6.04 3.66 5.57
N GLU A 73 5.98 3.74 6.90
CA GLU A 73 5.64 2.58 7.73
C GLU A 73 4.26 2.06 7.38
N LEU A 74 3.26 2.94 7.24
CA LEU A 74 1.91 2.54 6.86
C LEU A 74 1.85 1.87 5.49
N ALA A 75 2.48 2.45 4.48
CA ALA A 75 2.53 1.88 3.13
C ALA A 75 3.10 0.45 3.16
N ILE A 76 4.27 0.27 3.79
CA ILE A 76 4.93 -1.05 3.88
C ILE A 76 4.12 -2.03 4.73
N THR A 77 3.52 -1.55 5.81
CA THR A 77 2.74 -2.38 6.72
C THR A 77 1.49 -2.94 6.05
N LEU A 78 0.80 -2.13 5.23
CA LEU A 78 -0.37 -2.58 4.46
C LEU A 78 -0.04 -3.68 3.46
N MET A 79 1.21 -3.77 2.99
CA MET A 79 1.68 -4.81 2.08
C MET A 79 2.42 -5.96 2.79
N SER A 80 2.38 -6.03 4.12
CA SER A 80 3.07 -7.06 4.88
C SER A 80 2.63 -8.48 4.48
N PRO A 81 3.57 -9.39 4.13
CA PRO A 81 3.26 -10.78 3.79
C PRO A 81 2.52 -11.54 4.91
N SER A 82 2.64 -11.06 6.15
CA SER A 82 2.02 -11.64 7.35
C SER A 82 0.54 -11.32 7.49
N LEU A 83 -0.01 -10.44 6.65
CA LEU A 83 -1.42 -10.08 6.67
C LEU A 83 -2.26 -11.00 5.77
N PRO A 84 -3.58 -11.12 6.04
CA PRO A 84 -4.52 -11.78 5.14
C PRO A 84 -4.47 -11.17 3.73
N TYR A 85 -4.48 -12.01 2.70
CA TYR A 85 -4.45 -11.58 1.31
C TYR A 85 -5.65 -10.68 0.98
N SER A 86 -5.37 -9.46 0.50
CA SER A 86 -6.38 -8.49 0.08
C SER A 86 -5.84 -7.61 -1.04
N LEU A 87 -6.42 -7.73 -2.24
CA LEU A 87 -6.10 -6.86 -3.37
C LEU A 87 -6.42 -5.39 -3.06
N ASN A 88 -7.49 -5.13 -2.31
CA ASN A 88 -7.84 -3.76 -1.92
C ASN A 88 -6.76 -3.14 -1.03
N ARG A 89 -6.24 -3.91 -0.07
CA ARG A 89 -5.16 -3.44 0.81
C ARG A 89 -3.87 -3.17 0.06
N LEU A 90 -3.52 -4.03 -0.90
CA LEU A 90 -2.36 -3.80 -1.77
C LEU A 90 -2.51 -2.52 -2.60
N ARG A 91 -3.73 -2.20 -3.05
CA ARG A 91 -4.02 -0.93 -3.73
C ARG A 91 -3.90 0.28 -2.79
N MET A 92 -4.37 0.16 -1.55
CA MET A 92 -4.19 1.21 -0.54
C MET A 92 -2.71 1.41 -0.20
N ALA A 93 -1.94 0.33 -0.08
CA ALA A 93 -0.50 0.36 0.14
C ALA A 93 0.23 1.11 -0.99
N ALA A 94 -0.11 0.79 -2.24
CA ALA A 94 0.41 1.46 -3.42
C ALA A 94 0.05 2.96 -3.45
N ALA A 95 -1.17 3.31 -3.06
CA ALA A 95 -1.58 4.70 -2.98
C ALA A 95 -0.83 5.47 -1.88
N MET A 96 -0.70 4.88 -0.68
CA MET A 96 0.11 5.46 0.41
C MET A 96 1.58 5.63 0.02
N LEU A 97 2.13 4.71 -0.78
CA LEU A 97 3.51 4.84 -1.28
C LEU A 97 3.69 6.08 -2.18
N GLY A 98 2.61 6.54 -2.83
CA GLY A 98 2.58 7.78 -3.62
C GLY A 98 2.23 9.03 -2.82
N ALA A 99 2.16 8.94 -1.48
CA ALA A 99 1.91 10.10 -0.63
C ALA A 99 3.03 11.14 -0.75
N HIS A 100 2.70 12.40 -0.44
CA HIS A 100 3.71 13.46 -0.41
C HIS A 100 4.73 13.21 0.71
N GLY A 101 5.99 13.56 0.44
CA GLY A 101 7.07 13.46 1.43
C GLY A 101 7.66 12.07 1.64
N ILE A 102 7.24 11.05 0.88
CA ILE A 102 7.77 9.68 1.01
C ILE A 102 9.27 9.63 0.69
N SER A 103 10.06 9.14 1.64
CA SER A 103 11.50 8.90 1.46
C SER A 103 11.79 7.54 0.84
N ALA A 104 12.47 7.54 -0.31
CA ALA A 104 12.90 6.30 -0.98
C ALA A 104 13.83 5.45 -0.10
N ASP A 105 14.76 6.06 0.64
CA ASP A 105 15.68 5.35 1.53
C ASP A 105 14.96 4.62 2.66
N ILE A 106 13.95 5.27 3.25
CA ILE A 106 13.13 4.66 4.29
C ILE A 106 12.34 3.49 3.72
N ILE A 107 11.70 3.67 2.56
CA ILE A 107 10.96 2.60 1.87
C ILE A 107 11.87 1.41 1.55
N LEU A 108 13.06 1.63 1.00
CA LEU A 108 14.02 0.55 0.68
C LEU A 108 14.42 -0.23 1.93
N ARG A 109 14.72 0.48 3.03
CA ARG A 109 15.09 -0.13 4.30
C ARG A 109 13.92 -0.95 4.88
N LEU A 110 12.72 -0.39 4.91
CA LEU A 110 11.53 -1.05 5.44
C LEU A 110 11.09 -2.23 4.58
N ALA A 111 11.14 -2.10 3.25
CA ALA A 111 10.80 -3.17 2.32
C ALA A 111 11.68 -4.40 2.55
N ARG A 112 12.98 -4.21 2.78
CA ARG A 112 13.90 -5.31 3.12
C ARG A 112 13.59 -5.91 4.48
N LEU A 113 13.38 -5.06 5.49
CA LEU A 113 13.06 -5.51 6.84
C LEU A 113 11.79 -6.38 6.86
N GLU A 114 10.80 -5.99 6.08
CA GLU A 114 9.46 -6.59 6.03
C GLU A 114 9.29 -7.64 4.92
N ARG A 115 10.34 -7.89 4.12
CA ARG A 115 10.34 -8.80 2.94
C ARG A 115 9.28 -8.43 1.90
N CYS A 116 9.06 -7.13 1.70
CA CYS A 116 8.10 -6.57 0.75
C CYS A 116 8.75 -6.11 -0.57
N GLU A 117 10.06 -6.34 -0.79
CA GLU A 117 10.81 -5.82 -1.94
C GLU A 117 10.14 -6.14 -3.29
N THR A 118 9.70 -7.39 -3.48
CA THR A 118 8.97 -7.83 -4.68
C THR A 118 7.70 -7.02 -4.92
N ILE A 119 6.92 -6.76 -3.87
CA ILE A 119 5.65 -6.03 -3.96
C ILE A 119 5.93 -4.55 -4.24
N VAL A 120 6.88 -3.94 -3.53
CA VAL A 120 7.28 -2.55 -3.74
C VAL A 120 7.79 -2.34 -5.16
N ARG A 121 8.62 -3.26 -5.67
CA ARG A 121 9.11 -3.18 -7.04
C ARG A 121 7.99 -3.30 -8.06
N HIS A 122 7.07 -4.26 -7.92
CA HIS A 122 5.90 -4.37 -8.80
C HIS A 122 5.09 -3.08 -8.84
N ILE A 123 4.84 -2.47 -7.68
CA ILE A 123 4.14 -1.19 -7.57
C ILE A 123 4.93 -0.09 -8.29
N ALA A 124 6.25 0.00 -8.08
CA ALA A 124 7.10 0.99 -8.74
C ALA A 124 7.15 0.80 -10.27
N GLU A 125 7.14 -0.44 -10.77
CA GLU A 125 7.07 -0.75 -12.21
C GLU A 125 5.72 -0.35 -12.81
N CYS A 126 4.63 -0.48 -12.05
CA CYS A 126 3.33 0.03 -12.46
C CYS A 126 3.31 1.56 -12.48
N ALA A 127 3.85 2.19 -11.42
CA ALA A 127 3.86 3.63 -11.26
C ALA A 127 4.74 4.31 -12.31
N SER A 128 5.90 3.74 -12.66
CA SER A 128 6.81 4.32 -13.67
C SER A 128 6.23 4.35 -15.08
N ARG A 129 5.21 3.53 -15.39
CA ARG A 129 4.50 3.60 -16.68
C ARG A 129 3.55 4.79 -16.76
N VAL A 130 3.09 5.27 -15.61
CA VAL A 130 2.13 6.37 -15.48
C VAL A 130 2.86 7.67 -15.22
N GLU A 131 3.94 7.62 -14.41
CA GLU A 131 4.71 8.76 -13.93
C GLU A 131 6.22 8.49 -14.14
N PRO A 132 6.69 8.40 -15.39
CA PRO A 132 8.06 7.97 -15.71
C PRO A 132 9.15 8.90 -15.17
N ALA A 133 8.83 10.18 -14.97
CA ALA A 133 9.76 11.19 -14.48
C ALA A 133 9.78 11.31 -12.94
N HIS A 134 8.97 10.54 -12.21
CA HIS A 134 8.87 10.71 -10.75
C HIS A 134 10.09 10.12 -10.02
N PRO A 135 10.86 10.91 -9.25
CA PRO A 135 12.15 10.48 -8.68
C PRO A 135 12.06 9.27 -7.75
N LEU A 136 10.97 9.17 -6.96
CA LEU A 136 10.73 8.03 -6.07
C LEU A 136 10.72 6.71 -6.84
N TRP A 137 9.94 6.61 -7.92
CA TRP A 137 9.77 5.38 -8.69
C TRP A 137 11.10 4.97 -9.35
N GLN A 138 11.81 5.93 -9.94
CA GLN A 138 13.13 5.69 -10.52
C GLN A 138 14.13 5.16 -9.49
N THR A 139 14.18 5.79 -8.31
CA THR A 139 15.08 5.38 -7.23
C THR A 139 14.78 3.97 -6.74
N LEU A 140 13.49 3.64 -6.54
CA LEU A 140 13.07 2.31 -6.11
C LEU A 140 13.43 1.24 -7.16
N LEU A 141 13.16 1.50 -8.45
CA LEU A 141 13.47 0.56 -9.53
C LEU A 141 14.96 0.33 -9.72
N HIS A 142 15.78 1.35 -9.50
CA HIS A 142 17.22 1.26 -9.59
C HIS A 142 17.83 0.42 -8.45
N ARG A 143 17.25 0.52 -7.23
CA ARG A 143 17.85 -0.06 -6.02
C ARG A 143 17.20 -1.37 -5.56
N LEU A 144 15.98 -1.67 -5.99
CA LEU A 144 15.32 -2.95 -5.67
C LEU A 144 15.73 -4.05 -6.65
N PRO A 145 15.97 -5.27 -6.16
CA PRO A 145 16.28 -6.41 -7.02
C PRO A 145 15.11 -6.73 -7.94
N VAL A 146 15.39 -7.24 -9.15
CA VAL A 146 14.37 -7.82 -10.03
C VAL A 146 13.92 -9.15 -9.44
N PRO A 147 12.65 -9.33 -9.04
CA PRO A 147 12.18 -10.58 -8.49
C PRO A 147 12.01 -11.64 -9.59
N PRO A 148 11.94 -12.93 -9.21
CA PRO A 148 11.43 -13.96 -10.11
C PRO A 148 9.99 -13.65 -10.52
N SER A 149 9.57 -14.16 -11.67
CA SER A 149 8.20 -13.98 -12.17
C SER A 149 7.19 -14.52 -11.15
N LEU A 150 6.25 -13.67 -10.74
CA LEU A 150 5.12 -14.10 -9.92
C LEU A 150 4.02 -14.71 -10.80
N PRO A 151 3.25 -15.69 -10.28
CA PRO A 151 2.04 -16.14 -10.94
C PRO A 151 1.06 -14.99 -11.23
N PRO A 152 0.36 -15.02 -12.38
CA PRO A 152 -0.63 -13.99 -12.73
C PRO A 152 -1.72 -13.86 -11.65
N GLY A 153 -2.15 -12.62 -11.38
CA GLY A 153 -3.28 -12.34 -10.51
C GLY A 153 -3.01 -12.35 -8.99
N ILE A 154 -1.76 -12.58 -8.55
CA ILE A 154 -1.38 -12.41 -7.14
C ILE A 154 -1.32 -10.93 -6.74
N LEU A 155 -0.77 -10.09 -7.62
CA LEU A 155 -0.70 -8.65 -7.38
C LEU A 155 -1.76 -7.93 -8.22
N PRO A 156 -2.25 -6.76 -7.76
CA PRO A 156 -3.24 -6.00 -8.53
C PRO A 156 -2.70 -5.67 -9.93
N HIS A 157 -3.59 -5.80 -10.91
CA HIS A 157 -3.34 -5.33 -12.27
C HIS A 157 -3.01 -3.83 -12.27
N PRO A 158 -2.09 -3.32 -13.11
CA PRO A 158 -1.67 -1.92 -13.10
C PRO A 158 -2.82 -0.90 -13.12
N SER A 159 -3.88 -1.16 -13.89
CA SER A 159 -5.07 -0.29 -13.97
C SER A 159 -5.82 -0.12 -12.63
N ARG A 160 -5.55 -0.97 -11.63
CA ARG A 160 -6.17 -0.88 -10.30
C ARG A 160 -5.48 0.13 -9.38
N PHE A 161 -4.31 0.64 -9.74
CA PHE A 161 -3.55 1.65 -8.96
C PHE A 161 -3.78 3.09 -9.43
N VAL A 162 -4.47 3.28 -10.56
CA VAL A 162 -4.70 4.59 -11.15
C VAL A 162 -6.17 4.95 -11.16
N ALA A 163 -6.43 6.25 -11.02
CA ALA A 163 -7.69 6.83 -11.46
C ALA A 163 -7.54 7.15 -12.95
N MET A 164 -8.47 6.65 -13.76
CA MET A 164 -8.53 6.98 -15.18
C MET A 164 -9.66 7.99 -15.36
N SER A 165 -9.35 9.19 -15.85
CA SER A 165 -10.42 10.06 -16.34
C SER A 165 -11.04 9.41 -17.57
N GLY A 166 -12.36 9.55 -17.75
CA GLY A 166 -13.00 9.20 -19.02
C GLY A 166 -12.41 10.00 -20.18
N LEU A 167 -12.84 9.67 -21.41
CA LEU A 167 -12.46 10.41 -22.62
C LEU A 167 -12.66 11.90 -22.40
N ASP A 168 -11.63 12.69 -22.69
CA ASP A 168 -11.76 14.15 -22.76
C ASP A 168 -12.84 14.55 -23.81
N ARG A 169 -13.29 15.83 -23.79
CA ARG A 169 -14.31 16.32 -24.74
C ARG A 169 -13.87 16.21 -26.22
N THR A 170 -12.59 15.89 -26.47
CA THR A 170 -11.99 15.65 -27.79
C THR A 170 -11.88 14.15 -28.14
N GLY A 171 -12.31 13.25 -27.25
CA GLY A 171 -12.37 11.81 -27.47
C GLY A 171 -11.02 11.10 -27.58
N ARG A 172 -9.90 11.71 -27.17
CA ARG A 172 -8.56 11.22 -27.57
C ARG A 172 -7.58 10.93 -26.44
N ASN A 173 -7.71 11.48 -25.24
CA ASN A 173 -6.75 11.19 -24.17
C ASN A 173 -7.42 10.64 -22.90
N THR A 174 -7.10 9.39 -22.58
CA THR A 174 -7.36 8.80 -21.27
C THR A 174 -6.19 9.20 -20.37
N HIS A 175 -6.41 10.14 -19.45
CA HIS A 175 -5.40 10.49 -18.46
C HIS A 175 -5.47 9.49 -17.29
N ALA A 176 -4.44 8.66 -17.16
CA ALA A 176 -4.22 7.85 -15.98
C ALA A 176 -3.41 8.66 -14.96
N GLN A 177 -3.92 8.77 -13.75
CA GLN A 177 -3.23 9.42 -12.63
C GLN A 177 -3.05 8.42 -11.50
N TRP A 178 -1.84 8.38 -10.91
CA TRP A 178 -1.60 7.54 -9.75
C TRP A 178 -2.50 7.96 -8.58
N ILE A 179 -3.22 6.99 -8.00
CA ILE A 179 -4.04 7.23 -6.80
C ILE A 179 -3.08 7.51 -5.64
N ARG A 180 -3.31 8.59 -4.91
CA ARG A 180 -2.53 8.98 -3.73
C ARG A 180 -3.41 9.70 -2.72
N PRO A 181 -3.02 9.80 -1.44
CA PRO A 181 -3.77 10.59 -0.47
C PRO A 181 -3.87 12.06 -0.86
N SER A 182 -5.02 12.68 -0.64
CA SER A 182 -5.15 14.14 -0.61
C SER A 182 -4.46 14.63 0.65
N ALA A 183 -3.32 15.33 0.50
CA ALA A 183 -2.56 15.90 1.61
C ALA A 183 -3.43 16.73 2.58
#